data_AF-T1G8Q1-F1
#
_entry.id   AF-T1G8Q1-F1
#
_cell.length_a   1.000
_cell.length_b   1.000
_cell.length_c   1.000
_cell.angle_alpha   90.00
_cell.angle_beta   90.00
_cell.angle_gamma   90.00
#
_symmetry.space_group_name_H-M   'P 1'
#
loop_
_entity.id
_entity.type
_entity.pdbx_description
1 polymer ?
#
loop_
_entity_poly.entity_id
_entity_poly.type
_entity_poly.pdbx_seq_one_letter_code
_entity_poly.pdbx_strand_id
1 'polypeptide(L)' 'MESLIPVINKLQDVFNTVGSDVIQLPQIVVIGTQSSGKSSVLENLVGRDFLPRG' A
#
# COMPACT_ATOMS: atom_id res chain seq x y z
N MET A 1 -1.50 18.45 2.86
CA MET A 1 -1.34 16.99 2.63
C MET A 1 -2.59 16.34 2.06
N GLU A 2 -3.79 16.82 2.36
CA GLU A 2 -5.04 16.26 1.83
C GLU A 2 -5.10 16.21 0.29
N SER A 3 -4.47 17.16 -0.40
CA SER A 3 -4.38 17.17 -1.87
C SER A 3 -3.26 16.29 -2.45
N LEU A 4 -2.26 15.92 -1.65
CA LEU A 4 -1.07 15.21 -2.13
C LEU A 4 -1.29 13.71 -2.23
N ILE A 5 -2.01 13.12 -1.27
CA ILE A 5 -2.32 11.68 -1.24
C ILE A 5 -3.08 11.27 -2.52
N PRO A 6 -4.17 11.95 -2.94
CA PRO A 6 -4.86 11.59 -4.17
C PRO A 6 -4.00 11.72 -5.43
N VAL A 7 -3.07 12.68 -5.46
CA VAL A 7 -2.14 12.86 -6.59
C VAL A 7 -1.15 11.71 -6.66
N ILE A 8 -0.55 11.33 -5.54
CA ILE A 8 0.38 10.20 -5.47
C ILE A 8 -0.32 8.90 -5.87
N ASN A 9 -1.53 8.64 -5.37
CA ASN A 9 -2.29 7.45 -5.72
C ASN A 9 -2.56 7.37 -7.23
N LYS A 10 -2.97 8.47 -7.87
CA LYS A 10 -3.17 8.51 -9.33
C LYS A 10 -1.89 8.24 -10.11
N LEU A 11 -0.75 8.75 -9.66
CA LEU A 11 0.52 8.49 -10.30
C LEU A 11 0.89 7.00 -10.18
N GLN A 12 0.70 6.39 -9.01
CA GLN A 12 0.94 4.96 -8.81
C GLN A 12 0.12 4.10 -9.78
N ASP A 13 -1.17 4.42 -9.98
CA ASP A 13 -2.04 3.70 -10.94
C ASP A 13 -1.51 3.76 -12.38
N VAL A 14 -1.00 4.93 -12.80
CA VAL A 14 -0.39 5.10 -14.12
C VAL A 14 0.87 4.24 -14.24
N PHE A 15 1.77 4.29 -13.26
CA PHE A 15 3.02 3.51 -13.30
C PHE A 15 2.80 2.00 -13.27
N ASN A 16 1.81 1.54 -12.50
CA ASN A 16 1.40 0.12 -12.48
C ASN A 16 0.90 -0.35 -13.86
N THR A 17 0.32 0.54 -14.68
CA THR A 17 -0.17 0.20 -16.02
C THR A 17 0.94 0.18 -17.07
N VAL A 18 1.91 1.10 -16.97
CA VAL A 18 2.97 1.25 -17.97
C VAL A 18 4.24 0.43 -17.66
N GLY A 19 4.33 -0.17 -16.47
CA GLY A 19 5.45 -1.04 -16.07
C GLY A 19 6.79 -0.31 -15.96
N SER A 20 6.76 0.97 -15.58
CA SER A 20 7.92 1.86 -15.60
C SER A 20 8.36 2.23 -14.18
N ASP A 21 9.52 1.72 -13.75
CA ASP A 21 10.16 2.04 -12.47
C ASP A 21 10.96 3.36 -12.49
N VAL A 22 10.70 4.22 -13.47
CA VAL A 22 11.52 5.43 -13.70
C VAL A 22 11.35 6.47 -12.58
N ILE A 23 10.24 6.44 -11.84
CA ILE A 23 9.95 7.38 -10.76
C ILE A 23 9.71 6.63 -9.45
N GLN A 24 10.53 6.94 -8.44
CA GLN A 24 10.35 6.45 -7.06
C GLN A 24 9.29 7.31 -6.36
N LEU A 25 8.07 6.78 -6.24
CA LEU A 25 6.99 7.44 -5.51
C LEU A 25 7.03 7.07 -4.01
N PRO A 26 6.62 7.98 -3.11
CA PRO A 26 6.54 7.64 -1.69
C PRO A 26 5.48 6.56 -1.46
N GLN A 27 5.89 5.45 -0.88
CA GLN A 27 5.07 4.28 -0.59
C GLN A 27 5.42 3.70 0.79
N ILE A 28 4.42 3.13 1.46
CA ILE A 28 4.62 2.38 2.70
C ILE A 28 4.41 0.90 2.38
N VAL A 29 5.43 0.09 2.64
CA VAL A 29 5.42 -1.35 2.41
C VAL A 29 5.58 -2.06 3.75
N VAL A 30 4.80 -3.12 3.96
CA VAL A 30 4.89 -3.96 5.15
C VAL A 30 5.72 -5.20 4.84
N ILE A 31 6.79 -5.42 5.62
CA ILE A 31 7.72 -6.54 5.45
C ILE A 31 7.77 -7.34 6.76
N GLY A 32 7.81 -8.67 6.68
CA GLY A 32 7.92 -9.54 7.85
C GLY A 32 7.76 -11.03 7.51
N THR A 33 8.20 -11.89 8.42
CA THR A 33 8.10 -13.36 8.28
C THR A 33 6.64 -13.84 8.27
N GLN A 34 6.37 -15.07 7.83
CA GLN A 34 5.04 -15.66 7.95
C GLN A 34 4.59 -15.66 9.43
N SER A 35 3.31 -15.40 9.68
CA SER A 35 2.73 -15.29 11.04
C SER A 35 3.23 -14.13 11.91
N SER A 36 4.04 -13.20 11.39
CA SER A 36 4.51 -12.02 12.16
C SER A 36 3.46 -10.93 12.39
N GLY A 37 2.18 -11.15 12.04
CA GLY A 37 1.09 -10.19 12.25
C GLY A 37 0.94 -9.06 11.21
N LYS A 38 1.56 -9.16 10.02
CA LYS A 38 1.48 -8.14 8.95
C LYS A 38 0.05 -7.72 8.61
N SER A 39 -0.84 -8.70 8.40
CA SER A 39 -2.24 -8.44 8.06
C SER A 39 -2.97 -7.77 9.23
N SER A 40 -2.72 -8.22 10.46
CA SER A 40 -3.31 -7.64 11.67
C SER A 40 -2.92 -6.17 11.87
N VAL A 41 -1.69 -5.79 11.54
CA VAL A 41 -1.25 -4.37 11.59
C VAL A 41 -2.03 -3.52 10.59
N LEU A 42 -2.20 -4.00 9.36
CA LEU A 42 -2.97 -3.29 8.33
C LEU A 42 -4.46 -3.19 8.69
N GLU A 43 -5.05 -4.26 9.20
CA GLU A 43 -6.45 -4.29 9.61
C GLU A 43 -6.74 -3.39 10.81
N ASN A 44 -5.81 -3.32 11.78
CA ASN A 44 -5.92 -2.39 12.91
C ASN A 44 -5.83 -0.92 12.47
N LEU A 45 -5.02 -0.60 11.45
CA LEU A 45 -4.94 0.74 10.90
C LEU A 45 -6.24 1.15 10.18
N VAL A 46 -6.88 0.21 9.50
CA VAL A 46 -8.13 0.43 8.77
C VAL A 46 -9.37 0.33 9.68
N GLY A 47 -9.26 -0.36 10.82
CA GLY A 47 -10.33 -0.54 11.80
C GLY A 47 -11.37 -1.60 11.41
N ARG A 48 -11.07 -2.48 10.46
CA ARG A 48 -11.92 -3.62 10.07
C ARG A 48 -11.10 -4.74 9.46
N ASP A 49 -11.63 -5.94 9.50
CA ASP A 49 -11.10 -7.09 8.78
C ASP A 49 -11.42 -6.96 7.28
N PHE A 50 -10.41 -7.10 6.43
CA PHE A 50 -10.60 -6.98 4.98
C PHE A 50 -9.60 -7.77 4.13
N LEU A 51 -8.53 -8.29 4.74
CA LEU A 51 -7.56 -9.09 4.02
C LEU A 51 -7.98 -10.57 4.03
N PRO A 52 -7.72 -11.31 2.94
CA PRO A 52 -7.97 -12.75 2.91
C PRO A 52 -7.23 -13.44 4.05
N ARG A 53 -7.92 -14.32 4.76
CA ARG A 53 -7.32 -15.21 5.74
C ARG A 53 -7.02 -16.56 5.07
N GLY A 54 -5.90 -17.15 5.45
CA GLY A 54 -5.48 -18.52 5.11
C GLY A 54 -4.95 -19.19 6.36
#